data_AF-A0A2E4DI26-F1
#
_entry.id   AF-A0A2E4DI26-F1
#
_cell.length_a   1.000
_cell.length_b   1.000
_cell.length_c   1.000
_cell.angle_alpha   90.00
_cell.angle_beta   90.00
_cell.angle_gamma   90.00
#
_symmetry.space_group_name_H-M   'P 1'
#
loop_
_entity.id
_entity.type
_entity.pdbx_description
1 polymer ?
#
loop_
_entity_poly.entity_id
_entity_poly.type
_entity_poly.pdbx_seq_one_letter_code
_entity_poly.pdbx_strand_id
1 'polypeptide(L)'
;MNYDNKNSDESNLYYLQKIFIKAAPIMSASYSLFFSIILLSGLGYYLDKNLDTFPIIFLLCLFFGMFLGFYQLLKTINAQKK
;
A
#
# COMPACT_ATOMS: atom_id res chain seq x y z
N MET A 1 44.60 1.38 10.25
CA MET A 1 43.50 0.94 9.36
C MET A 1 42.45 0.26 10.23
N ASN A 2 41.23 0.80 10.27
CA ASN A 2 40.13 0.32 11.10
C ASN A 2 39.34 -0.74 10.32
N TYR A 3 39.73 -2.01 10.49
CA TYR A 3 39.11 -3.16 9.80
C TYR A 3 37.90 -3.74 10.56
N ASP A 4 37.69 -3.32 11.80
CA ASP A 4 36.66 -3.88 12.69
C ASP A 4 35.28 -3.23 12.44
N ASN A 5 35.26 -1.91 12.24
CA ASN A 5 34.02 -1.16 12.05
C ASN A 5 33.30 -1.45 10.70
N LYS A 6 34.06 -1.82 9.66
CA LYS A 6 33.50 -2.13 8.33
C LYS A 6 32.66 -3.41 8.35
N ASN A 7 33.06 -4.42 9.12
CA ASN A 7 32.35 -5.69 9.19
C ASN A 7 31.06 -5.57 10.04
N SER A 8 31.09 -4.76 11.10
CA SER A 8 29.88 -4.45 11.88
C SER A 8 28.84 -3.70 11.07
N ASP A 9 29.25 -2.73 10.24
CA ASP A 9 28.33 -1.95 9.42
C ASP A 9 27.72 -2.81 8.30
N GLU A 10 28.53 -3.63 7.62
CA GLU A 10 28.04 -4.56 6.59
C GLU A 10 27.07 -5.60 7.16
N SER A 11 27.34 -6.12 8.37
CA SER A 11 26.42 -7.04 9.05
C SER A 11 25.11 -6.36 9.43
N ASN A 12 25.14 -5.13 10.00
CA ASN A 12 23.95 -4.37 10.34
C ASN A 12 23.10 -4.07 9.10
N LEU A 13 23.72 -3.64 8.00
CA LEU A 13 23.03 -3.43 6.72
C LEU A 13 22.39 -4.71 6.19
N TYR A 14 23.04 -5.86 6.33
CA TYR A 14 22.46 -7.15 5.98
C TYR A 14 21.23 -7.48 6.84
N TYR A 15 21.28 -7.26 8.16
CA TYR A 15 20.13 -7.45 9.05
C TYR A 15 18.97 -6.52 8.68
N LEU A 16 19.25 -5.24 8.40
CA LEU A 16 18.22 -4.29 7.97
C LEU A 16 17.57 -4.71 6.66
N GLN A 17 18.37 -5.13 5.66
CA GLN A 17 17.86 -5.66 4.40
C GLN A 17 16.98 -6.90 4.62
N LYS A 18 17.39 -7.81 5.51
CA LYS A 18 16.62 -9.02 5.84
C LYS A 18 15.27 -8.68 6.48
N ILE A 19 15.23 -7.66 7.33
CA ILE A 19 13.99 -7.14 7.92
C ILE A 19 13.13 -6.47 6.84
N PHE A 20 13.72 -5.66 5.96
CA PHE A 20 13.03 -5.03 4.83
C PHE A 20 12.43 -6.05 3.86
N ILE A 21 13.16 -7.10 3.50
CA ILE A 21 12.69 -8.16 2.60
C ILE A 21 11.53 -8.94 3.25
N LYS A 22 11.58 -9.19 4.57
CA LYS A 22 10.46 -9.79 5.30
C LYS A 22 9.25 -8.87 5.42
N ALA A 23 9.48 -7.56 5.53
CA ALA A 23 8.43 -6.55 5.62
C ALA A 23 7.84 -6.20 4.23
N ALA A 24 8.60 -6.36 3.15
CA ALA A 24 8.21 -6.04 1.78
C ALA A 24 6.84 -6.64 1.34
N PRO A 25 6.53 -7.93 1.57
CA PRO A 25 5.22 -8.49 1.21
C PRO A 25 4.06 -7.92 2.03
N ILE A 26 4.30 -7.49 3.27
CA ILE A 26 3.28 -6.88 4.14
C ILE A 26 3.08 -5.40 3.75
N MET A 27 4.18 -4.72 3.40
CA MET A 27 4.21 -3.34 2.96
C MET A 27 3.53 -3.17 1.59
N SER A 28 3.77 -4.06 0.63
CA SER A 28 3.13 -3.99 -0.69
C SER A 28 1.60 -4.11 -0.60
N ALA A 29 1.09 -4.94 0.32
CA ALA A 29 -0.34 -5.06 0.58
C ALA A 29 -0.93 -3.76 1.16
N SER A 30 -0.21 -3.10 2.08
CA SER A 30 -0.65 -1.84 2.69
C SER A 30 -0.62 -0.68 1.69
N TYR A 31 0.45 -0.54 0.90
CA TYR A 31 0.57 0.51 -0.12
C TYR A 31 -0.46 0.37 -1.23
N SER A 32 -0.84 -0.87 -1.61
CA SER A 32 -1.93 -1.10 -2.57
C SER A 32 -3.27 -0.59 -2.06
N LEU A 33 -3.53 -0.70 -0.76
CA LEU A 33 -4.78 -0.25 -0.14
C LEU A 33 -4.84 1.27 -0.07
N PHE A 34 -3.76 1.91 0.40
CA PHE A 34 -3.63 3.37 0.39
C PHE A 34 -3.74 3.94 -1.02
N PHE A 35 -3.09 3.32 -2.01
CA PHE A 35 -3.15 3.75 -3.39
C PHE A 35 -4.57 3.68 -3.95
N SER A 36 -5.30 2.58 -3.71
CA SER A 36 -6.70 2.44 -4.12
C SER A 36 -7.61 3.49 -3.48
N ILE A 37 -7.44 3.78 -2.19
CA ILE A 37 -8.21 4.83 -1.51
C ILE A 37 -7.90 6.21 -2.10
N ILE A 38 -6.62 6.55 -2.27
CA ILE A 38 -6.21 7.86 -2.79
C ILE A 38 -6.70 8.06 -4.22
N LEU A 39 -6.50 7.05 -5.08
CA LEU A 39 -6.88 7.12 -6.48
C LEU A 39 -8.39 7.25 -6.63
N LEU A 40 -9.17 6.47 -5.88
CA LEU A 40 -10.62 6.49 -5.97
C LEU A 40 -11.24 7.70 -5.25
N SER A 41 -10.65 8.16 -4.15
CA SER A 41 -11.05 9.40 -3.47
C SER A 41 -10.81 10.62 -4.36
N GLY A 42 -9.67 10.68 -5.04
CA GLY A 42 -9.37 11.73 -6.02
C GLY A 42 -10.31 11.70 -7.22
N LEU A 43 -10.62 10.51 -7.75
CA LEU A 43 -11.60 10.34 -8.83
C LEU A 43 -13.00 10.77 -8.38
N GLY A 44 -13.43 10.33 -7.20
CA GLY A 44 -14.72 10.63 -6.61
C GLY A 44 -14.91 12.13 -6.39
N TYR A 45 -13.89 12.82 -5.89
CA TYR A 45 -13.91 14.28 -5.73
C TYR A 45 -14.04 15.03 -7.07
N TYR A 46 -13.34 14.56 -8.11
CA TYR A 46 -13.44 15.15 -9.45
C TYR A 46 -14.83 14.95 -10.08
N LEU A 47 -15.44 13.79 -9.87
CA LEU A 47 -16.81 13.53 -10.33
C LEU A 47 -17.84 14.35 -9.54
N ASP A 48 -17.71 14.45 -8.22
CA ASP A 48 -18.62 15.23 -7.36
C ASP A 48 -18.65 16.71 -7.79
N LYS A 49 -17.47 17.27 -8.09
CA LYS A 49 -17.34 18.66 -8.55
C LYS A 49 -18.05 18.94 -9.87
N ASN A 50 -18.19 17.94 -10.74
CA ASN A 50 -18.86 18.11 -12.04
C ASN A 50 -20.38 17.88 -11.98
N LEU A 51 -20.88 17.24 -10.93
CA LEU A 51 -22.26 16.78 -10.83
C LEU A 51 -23.13 17.62 -9.88
N ASP A 52 -22.55 18.61 -9.17
CA ASP A 52 -23.24 19.47 -8.17
C ASP A 52 -24.08 18.64 -7.17
N THR A 53 -23.70 17.38 -7.00
CA THR A 53 -24.45 16.40 -6.23
C THR A 53 -23.91 16.46 -4.81
N PHE A 54 -24.80 16.50 -3.83
CA PHE A 54 -24.48 16.25 -2.41
C PHE A 54 -23.48 15.08 -2.31
N PRO A 55 -22.49 15.06 -1.39
CA PRO A 55 -21.27 14.25 -1.44
C PRO A 55 -21.47 12.72 -1.34
N ILE A 56 -22.28 12.19 -2.25
CA ILE A 56 -22.81 10.83 -2.35
C ILE A 56 -21.89 10.04 -3.26
N ILE A 57 -21.42 10.64 -4.37
CA ILE A 57 -20.41 10.01 -5.24
C ILE A 57 -19.11 9.84 -4.47
N PHE A 58 -18.69 10.85 -3.70
CA PHE A 58 -17.52 10.74 -2.84
C PHE A 58 -17.67 9.61 -1.80
N LEU A 59 -18.82 9.53 -1.14
CA LEU A 59 -19.09 8.50 -0.13
C LEU A 59 -19.13 7.09 -0.74
N LEU A 60 -19.70 6.95 -1.93
CA LEU A 60 -19.80 5.68 -2.65
C LEU A 60 -18.42 5.24 -3.19
N CYS A 61 -17.62 6.18 -3.71
CA CYS A 61 -16.21 5.95 -4.03
C CYS A 61 -15.41 5.53 -2.80
N LEU A 62 -15.59 6.18 -1.66
CA LEU A 62 -14.87 5.83 -0.43
C LEU A 62 -15.20 4.39 0.01
N PHE A 63 -16.48 4.02 -0.02
CA PHE A 63 -16.93 2.65 0.23
C PHE A 63 -16.33 1.67 -0.78
N PHE A 64 -16.47 1.95 -2.08
CA PHE A 64 -15.92 1.10 -3.13
C PHE A 64 -14.40 0.94 -3.03
N GLY A 65 -13.68 1.99 -2.65
CA GLY A 65 -12.22 1.99 -2.55
C GLY A 65 -11.74 1.13 -1.40
N MET A 66 -12.48 1.15 -0.30
CA MET A 66 -12.27 0.23 0.80
C MET A 66 -12.49 -1.22 0.32
N PHE A 67 -13.62 -1.51 -0.32
CA PHE A 67 -13.91 -2.85 -0.83
C PHE A 67 -12.90 -3.34 -1.88
N LEU A 68 -12.50 -2.49 -2.84
CA LEU A 68 -11.50 -2.81 -3.86
C LEU A 68 -10.12 -3.04 -3.24
N GLY A 69 -9.73 -2.21 -2.27
CA GLY A 69 -8.46 -2.38 -1.55
C GLY A 69 -8.39 -3.71 -0.81
N PHE A 70 -9.47 -4.09 -0.11
CA PHE A 70 -9.59 -5.41 0.52
C PHE A 70 -9.63 -6.55 -0.51
N TYR A 71 -10.33 -6.37 -1.63
CA TYR A 71 -10.38 -7.35 -2.70
C TYR A 71 -8.99 -7.65 -3.28
N GLN A 72 -8.18 -6.60 -3.48
CA GLN A 72 -6.82 -6.74 -3.97
C GLN A 72 -5.93 -7.46 -2.95
N LEU A 73 -6.12 -7.20 -1.66
CA LEU A 73 -5.46 -7.92 -0.58
C LEU A 73 -5.79 -9.42 -0.60
N LEU A 74 -7.09 -9.77 -0.65
CA LEU A 74 -7.57 -11.15 -0.73
C LEU A 74 -7.06 -11.86 -1.98
N LYS A 75 -7.06 -11.17 -3.13
CA LYS A 75 -6.56 -11.69 -4.40
C LYS A 75 -5.06 -11.95 -4.33
N THR A 76 -4.27 -11.04 -3.79
CA THR A 76 -2.82 -11.22 -3.62
C THR A 76 -2.51 -12.37 -2.66
N ILE A 77 -3.22 -12.48 -1.53
CA ILE A 77 -3.05 -13.57 -0.57
C ILE A 77 -3.39 -14.92 -1.22
N ASN A 78 -4.49 -15.01 -1.98
CA ASN A 78 -4.85 -16.23 -2.69
C ASN A 78 -3.91 -16.54 -3.87
N ALA A 79 -3.38 -15.53 -4.55
CA ALA A 79 -2.42 -15.71 -5.64
C ALA A 79 -1.05 -16.17 -5.13
N GLN A 80 -0.66 -15.82 -3.90
CA GLN A 80 0.56 -16.31 -3.25
C GLN A 80 0.45 -17.79 -2.82
N LYS A 81 -0.76 -18.36 -2.83
CA LYS A 81 -1.02 -19.73 -2.37
C LYS A 81 -1.08 -20.76 -3.51
N LYS A 82 -0.98 -20.34 -4.79
CA LYS A 82 -1.04 -21.21 -5.97
C LYS A 82 0.30 -21.21 -6.69
#